data_AF-A0A4R5PH05-F1
#
_entry.id   AF-A0A4R5PH05-F1
#
_cell.length_a   1.000
_cell.length_b   1.000
_cell.length_c   1.000
_cell.angle_alpha   90.00
_cell.angle_beta   90.00
_cell.angle_gamma   90.00
#
_symmetry.space_group_name_H-M   'P 1'
#
loop_
_entity.id
_entity.type
_entity.pdbx_description
1 polymer ?
#
loop_
_entity_poly.entity_id
_entity_poly.type
_entity_poly.pdbx_seq_one_letter_code
_entity_poly.pdbx_strand_id
1 'polypeptide(L)'
;MQSISSISSSSSKKRRGASRRAIAGRSLLGAALLASTALIALPAGPAFADDLVVDGQDREVINKPVDLDGGNVFVGVDDGDDATLTIANGGELESYYGYIGLIAGSKGTVTVSRGGSWNADGAIYVGVYGEGTLNVSSGGFVESYQDFVIGYGEVSTGTVTVSGKGSRLIAGDDVLVGSRGEGTLNVLDGGYVYAADDVRIGDADGGTGTVTVSGKDSQLIAGDDIIVGRNSEGTLNVRDGGYVRADGNVYMGAYSGSTGTVTVSGKDSRLVAGDDITVGNYGEGTLNVLDGGYVHADDDVYLGRFSGSTGTVTVSGKDSRLVAGDRMLVGYYGEGSLNVLHGGYVRADDDVRIGQGFGSTGTVTVSGNDSRLVAGDVVFVGYFSEGTLTVASGGVVEARDSFIIAYGADSEDAKGTLNIGAASGEKAQAAGFLQGADGAAATIEFFDGDGTIVFNHTG
;
A
#
# COMPACT_ATOMS: atom_id res chain seq x y z
N MET A 1 -57.12 32.22 -27.49
CA MET A 1 -56.71 32.40 -28.90
C MET A 1 -55.72 31.27 -29.19
N GLN A 2 -56.17 30.13 -29.72
CA GLN A 2 -56.27 29.80 -31.16
C GLN A 2 -54.88 29.80 -31.84
N SER A 3 -54.43 28.83 -32.64
CA SER A 3 -55.02 27.66 -33.35
C SER A 3 -53.83 26.85 -33.92
N ILE A 4 -53.71 25.52 -33.83
CA ILE A 4 -54.25 24.45 -34.70
C ILE A 4 -54.19 24.69 -36.22
N SER A 5 -53.74 23.63 -36.93
CA SER A 5 -54.07 23.21 -38.31
C SER A 5 -53.04 23.57 -39.40
N SER A 6 -52.75 22.76 -40.43
CA SER A 6 -53.18 21.40 -40.80
C SER A 6 -52.59 21.00 -42.17
N ILE A 7 -52.35 19.68 -42.37
CA ILE A 7 -52.80 18.80 -43.49
C ILE A 7 -52.32 19.18 -44.93
N SER A 8 -51.71 18.30 -45.76
CA SER A 8 -52.27 17.15 -46.52
C SER A 8 -51.29 16.86 -47.69
N SER A 9 -51.25 15.76 -48.44
CA SER A 9 -51.78 14.40 -48.37
C SER A 9 -51.47 13.69 -49.72
N SER A 10 -51.21 12.36 -49.66
CA SER A 10 -51.60 11.31 -50.64
C SER A 10 -51.02 11.35 -52.09
N SER A 11 -50.96 10.29 -52.89
CA SER A 11 -51.52 8.92 -52.87
C SER A 11 -50.69 8.05 -53.86
N SER A 12 -50.30 6.83 -53.50
CA SER A 12 -50.89 5.53 -53.91
C SER A 12 -51.03 5.22 -55.41
N LYS A 13 -50.47 4.08 -55.86
CA LYS A 13 -51.23 2.95 -56.46
C LYS A 13 -50.36 1.73 -56.79
N LYS A 14 -50.78 0.57 -56.26
CA LYS A 14 -50.43 -0.81 -56.63
C LYS A 14 -51.28 -1.30 -57.81
N ARG A 15 -50.74 -2.25 -58.62
CA ARG A 15 -51.34 -3.55 -59.06
C ARG A 15 -50.43 -4.19 -60.13
N ARG A 16 -49.82 -5.37 -59.87
CA ARG A 16 -50.28 -6.77 -60.08
C ARG A 16 -50.40 -7.24 -61.55
N GLY A 17 -49.65 -8.30 -61.92
CA GLY A 17 -50.21 -9.42 -62.71
C GLY A 17 -49.41 -9.98 -63.92
N ALA A 18 -48.74 -11.12 -63.69
CA ALA A 18 -48.73 -12.39 -64.46
C ALA A 18 -48.20 -12.54 -65.91
N SER A 19 -47.10 -13.33 -66.02
CA SER A 19 -46.82 -14.51 -66.89
C SER A 19 -47.08 -14.52 -68.42
N ARG A 20 -46.06 -14.87 -69.23
CA ARG A 20 -45.88 -16.19 -69.91
C ARG A 20 -44.79 -16.21 -71.02
N ARG A 21 -44.08 -17.35 -71.05
CA ARG A 21 -43.58 -18.18 -72.18
C ARG A 21 -42.25 -17.89 -72.92
N ALA A 22 -41.50 -19.00 -72.99
CA ALA A 22 -40.23 -19.36 -73.63
C ALA A 22 -40.12 -19.14 -75.16
N ILE A 23 -38.88 -19.16 -75.67
CA ILE A 23 -38.40 -19.86 -76.88
C ILE A 23 -36.86 -20.08 -76.77
N ALA A 24 -36.40 -21.24 -77.24
CA ALA A 24 -35.01 -21.71 -77.28
C ALA A 24 -34.28 -21.34 -78.59
N GLY A 25 -32.94 -21.40 -78.61
CA GLY A 25 -32.18 -21.55 -79.86
C GLY A 25 -30.66 -21.30 -79.83
N ARG A 26 -29.87 -22.40 -79.89
CA ARG A 26 -28.61 -22.65 -80.67
C ARG A 26 -27.37 -21.77 -80.42
N SER A 27 -26.29 -22.27 -79.80
CA SER A 27 -25.19 -23.17 -80.26
C SER A 27 -24.04 -22.51 -81.05
N LEU A 28 -22.80 -22.85 -80.63
CA LEU A 28 -21.56 -23.16 -81.38
C LEU A 28 -20.33 -22.22 -81.26
N LEU A 29 -19.19 -22.89 -80.99
CA LEU A 29 -17.76 -22.52 -80.99
C LEU A 29 -17.29 -21.57 -79.86
N GLY A 30 -16.23 -21.84 -79.08
CA GLY A 30 -15.05 -22.69 -79.32
C GLY A 30 -13.80 -21.81 -79.32
N ALA A 31 -13.27 -21.48 -78.14
CA ALA A 31 -11.89 -21.01 -77.94
C ALA A 31 -11.50 -21.16 -76.47
N ALA A 32 -10.68 -22.16 -76.16
CA ALA A 32 -9.99 -22.27 -74.89
C ALA A 32 -8.87 -21.21 -74.86
N LEU A 33 -8.98 -20.25 -73.95
CA LEU A 33 -7.88 -19.36 -73.57
C LEU A 33 -7.55 -19.67 -72.11
N LEU A 34 -6.37 -20.23 -71.88
CA LEU A 34 -5.76 -20.44 -70.57
C LEU A 34 -5.52 -19.07 -69.93
N ALA A 35 -6.44 -18.62 -69.08
CA ALA A 35 -6.18 -17.53 -68.16
C ALA A 35 -5.58 -18.12 -66.88
N SER A 36 -4.26 -18.01 -66.75
CA SER A 36 -3.56 -18.14 -65.48
C SER A 36 -4.16 -17.13 -64.50
N THR A 37 -4.89 -17.62 -63.49
CA THR A 37 -5.21 -16.82 -62.31
C THR A 37 -3.90 -16.55 -61.59
N ALA A 38 -3.30 -15.39 -61.85
CA ALA A 38 -2.34 -14.80 -60.92
C ALA A 38 -3.10 -14.59 -59.60
N LEU A 39 -2.74 -15.38 -58.59
CA LEU A 39 -3.14 -15.14 -57.21
C LEU A 39 -2.46 -13.83 -56.81
N ILE A 40 -3.20 -12.72 -56.91
CA ILE A 40 -2.75 -11.45 -56.35
C ILE A 40 -2.79 -11.66 -54.84
N ALA A 41 -1.62 -11.88 -54.24
CA ALA A 41 -1.46 -11.68 -52.81
C ALA A 41 -1.77 -10.20 -52.56
N LEU A 42 -2.98 -9.93 -52.07
CA LEU A 42 -3.27 -8.66 -51.42
C LEU A 42 -2.22 -8.54 -50.29
N PRO A 43 -1.56 -7.38 -50.10
CA PRO A 43 -0.80 -7.18 -48.89
C PRO A 43 -1.77 -7.43 -47.73
N ALA A 44 -1.35 -8.24 -46.76
CA ALA A 44 -2.07 -8.34 -45.50
C ALA A 44 -2.34 -6.89 -45.05
N GLY A 45 -3.60 -6.56 -44.76
CA GLY A 45 -3.90 -5.32 -44.05
C GLY A 45 -3.12 -5.29 -42.73
N PRO A 46 -3.08 -4.15 -42.00
CA PRO A 46 -2.53 -4.19 -40.65
C PRO A 46 -3.20 -5.35 -39.90
N ALA A 47 -2.41 -6.31 -39.43
CA ALA A 47 -2.89 -7.29 -38.48
C ALA A 47 -3.34 -6.47 -37.27
N PHE A 48 -4.61 -6.56 -36.91
CA PHE A 48 -5.06 -6.01 -35.65
C PHE A 48 -4.46 -6.90 -34.55
N ALA A 49 -4.07 -6.29 -33.45
CA ALA A 49 -3.59 -7.01 -32.29
C ALA A 49 -4.67 -8.00 -31.83
N ASP A 50 -4.34 -9.29 -31.75
CA ASP A 50 -5.26 -10.32 -31.28
C ASP A 50 -5.06 -10.49 -29.77
N ASP A 51 -6.15 -10.35 -29.01
CA ASP A 51 -6.13 -10.58 -27.57
C ASP A 51 -5.89 -12.07 -27.26
N LEU A 52 -5.14 -12.35 -26.19
CA LEU A 52 -5.06 -13.68 -25.59
C LEU A 52 -6.20 -13.83 -24.58
N VAL A 53 -7.16 -14.70 -24.87
CA VAL A 53 -8.29 -14.99 -23.98
C VAL A 53 -8.18 -16.44 -23.48
N VAL A 54 -8.14 -16.61 -22.17
CA VAL A 54 -8.21 -17.92 -21.49
C VAL A 54 -9.45 -17.92 -20.60
N ASP A 55 -10.49 -18.64 -21.03
CA ASP A 55 -11.82 -18.64 -20.42
C ASP A 55 -12.26 -20.06 -19.99
N GLY A 56 -13.49 -20.19 -19.49
CA GLY A 56 -14.08 -21.48 -19.12
C GLY A 56 -13.24 -22.23 -18.09
N GLN A 57 -12.72 -23.39 -18.48
CA GLN A 57 -11.86 -24.24 -17.65
C GLN A 57 -10.50 -24.47 -18.32
N ASP A 58 -10.15 -23.58 -19.25
CA ASP A 58 -9.01 -23.74 -20.12
C ASP A 58 -7.69 -23.55 -19.37
N ARG A 59 -6.66 -24.22 -19.89
CA ARG A 59 -5.31 -24.21 -19.33
C ARG A 59 -4.31 -23.96 -20.43
N GLU A 60 -3.85 -22.73 -20.52
CA GLU A 60 -2.88 -22.31 -21.53
C GLU A 60 -1.45 -22.30 -20.97
N VAL A 61 -0.48 -22.68 -21.80
CA VAL A 61 0.93 -22.75 -21.42
C VAL A 61 1.82 -22.06 -22.45
N ILE A 62 2.47 -20.99 -22.03
CA ILE A 62 3.48 -20.26 -22.80
C ILE A 62 4.88 -20.75 -22.36
N ASN A 63 5.57 -21.41 -23.30
CA ASN A 63 6.93 -21.93 -23.13
C ASN A 63 7.91 -21.48 -24.22
N LYS A 64 7.48 -20.50 -25.02
CA LYS A 64 8.21 -19.84 -26.09
C LYS A 64 7.73 -18.38 -26.16
N PRO A 65 8.45 -17.46 -26.80
CA PRO A 65 7.99 -16.09 -26.93
C PRO A 65 6.64 -15.99 -27.65
N VAL A 66 5.75 -15.16 -27.10
CA VAL A 66 4.45 -14.76 -27.62
C VAL A 66 4.34 -13.25 -27.46
N ASP A 67 4.25 -12.53 -28.58
CA ASP A 67 3.98 -11.10 -28.64
C ASP A 67 2.57 -10.92 -29.22
N LEU A 68 1.72 -10.18 -28.51
CA LEU A 68 0.35 -9.91 -28.93
C LEU A 68 0.22 -8.67 -29.82
N ASP A 69 1.33 -8.03 -30.21
CA ASP A 69 1.38 -6.85 -31.09
C ASP A 69 0.47 -5.71 -30.58
N GLY A 70 0.41 -5.52 -29.26
CA GLY A 70 -0.48 -4.56 -28.59
C GLY A 70 -1.84 -5.12 -28.15
N GLY A 71 -2.01 -6.44 -28.17
CA GLY A 71 -3.20 -7.15 -27.71
C GLY A 71 -3.18 -7.35 -26.19
N ASN A 72 -4.35 -7.54 -25.59
CA ASN A 72 -4.49 -7.70 -24.15
C ASN A 72 -4.52 -9.18 -23.76
N VAL A 73 -4.27 -9.44 -22.48
CA VAL A 73 -4.41 -10.77 -21.87
C VAL A 73 -5.63 -10.76 -20.96
N PHE A 74 -6.52 -11.72 -21.15
CA PHE A 74 -7.68 -11.97 -20.30
C PHE A 74 -7.64 -13.40 -19.78
N VAL A 75 -7.72 -13.59 -18.46
CA VAL A 75 -7.77 -14.91 -17.82
C VAL A 75 -8.92 -14.96 -16.83
N GLY A 76 -9.92 -15.81 -17.09
CA GLY A 76 -11.17 -15.88 -16.35
C GLY A 76 -12.07 -14.70 -16.72
N VAL A 77 -12.94 -14.89 -17.72
CA VAL A 77 -13.66 -13.82 -18.42
C VAL A 77 -15.15 -13.85 -18.14
N ASP A 78 -15.73 -15.05 -18.06
CA ASP A 78 -17.16 -15.28 -17.90
C ASP A 78 -17.52 -15.82 -16.50
N ASP A 79 -18.79 -15.71 -16.13
CA ASP A 79 -19.32 -16.22 -14.86
C ASP A 79 -19.20 -17.75 -14.83
N GLY A 80 -18.58 -18.28 -13.78
CA GLY A 80 -18.28 -19.71 -13.63
C GLY A 80 -16.94 -20.16 -14.22
N ASP A 81 -16.14 -19.25 -14.76
CA ASP A 81 -14.79 -19.56 -15.22
C ASP A 81 -13.86 -19.94 -14.06
N ASP A 82 -12.95 -20.88 -14.32
CA ASP A 82 -11.76 -21.22 -13.53
C ASP A 82 -10.61 -21.50 -14.50
N ALA A 83 -10.13 -20.42 -15.12
CA ALA A 83 -9.17 -20.43 -16.21
C ALA A 83 -7.73 -20.27 -15.68
N THR A 84 -6.78 -20.92 -16.34
CA THR A 84 -5.36 -20.88 -15.94
C THR A 84 -4.43 -20.56 -17.11
N LEU A 85 -3.53 -19.59 -16.92
CA LEU A 85 -2.41 -19.32 -17.81
C LEU A 85 -1.09 -19.59 -17.08
N THR A 86 -0.20 -20.37 -17.68
CA THR A 86 1.16 -20.62 -17.17
C THR A 86 2.21 -20.13 -18.14
N ILE A 87 3.10 -19.25 -17.67
CA ILE A 87 4.26 -18.77 -18.43
C ILE A 87 5.51 -19.31 -17.75
N ALA A 88 6.20 -20.25 -18.40
CA ALA A 88 7.28 -20.96 -17.74
C ALA A 88 8.36 -21.47 -18.69
N ASN A 89 9.47 -21.92 -18.08
CA ASN A 89 10.61 -22.52 -18.79
C ASN A 89 11.22 -21.58 -19.84
N GLY A 90 11.33 -20.29 -19.51
CA GLY A 90 11.80 -19.27 -20.45
C GLY A 90 10.80 -18.83 -21.51
N GLY A 91 9.50 -19.16 -21.35
CA GLY A 91 8.44 -18.54 -22.15
C GLY A 91 8.33 -17.05 -21.84
N GLU A 92 8.01 -16.25 -22.85
CA GLU A 92 7.91 -14.79 -22.77
C GLU A 92 6.54 -14.39 -23.31
N LEU A 93 5.83 -13.51 -22.61
CA LEU A 93 4.55 -12.95 -23.04
C LEU A 93 4.65 -11.42 -23.06
N GLU A 94 4.36 -10.82 -24.21
CA GLU A 94 4.22 -9.36 -24.37
C GLU A 94 2.76 -9.01 -24.69
N SER A 95 2.23 -8.02 -23.99
CA SER A 95 0.83 -7.58 -24.09
C SER A 95 0.68 -6.09 -23.87
N TYR A 96 -0.47 -5.52 -24.22
CA TYR A 96 -0.80 -4.14 -23.85
C TYR A 96 -1.32 -4.08 -22.41
N TYR A 97 -2.51 -4.61 -22.11
CA TYR A 97 -3.00 -4.76 -20.73
C TYR A 97 -3.13 -6.21 -20.29
N GLY A 98 -3.13 -6.44 -18.97
CA GLY A 98 -3.44 -7.73 -18.35
C GLY A 98 -4.67 -7.67 -17.45
N TYR A 99 -5.58 -8.62 -17.59
CA TYR A 99 -6.79 -8.74 -16.77
C TYR A 99 -6.98 -10.17 -16.26
N ILE A 100 -7.03 -10.35 -14.94
CA ILE A 100 -7.22 -11.65 -14.29
C ILE A 100 -8.47 -11.60 -13.41
N GLY A 101 -9.46 -12.45 -13.67
CA GLY A 101 -10.76 -12.43 -12.99
C GLY A 101 -11.59 -11.21 -13.39
N LEU A 102 -12.01 -11.16 -14.66
CA LEU A 102 -12.57 -9.97 -15.30
C LEU A 102 -13.92 -9.55 -14.73
N ILE A 103 -14.84 -10.49 -14.50
CA ILE A 103 -16.21 -10.20 -14.05
C ILE A 103 -16.57 -10.93 -12.76
N ALA A 104 -17.64 -10.49 -12.10
CA ALA A 104 -18.17 -11.18 -10.93
C ALA A 104 -18.49 -12.65 -11.24
N GLY A 105 -18.02 -13.56 -10.38
CA GLY A 105 -18.18 -15.01 -10.56
C GLY A 105 -17.13 -15.68 -11.46
N SER A 106 -16.26 -14.91 -12.13
CA SER A 106 -15.11 -15.46 -12.87
C SER A 106 -13.90 -15.68 -11.96
N LYS A 107 -13.13 -16.72 -12.23
CA LYS A 107 -11.83 -16.99 -11.59
C LYS A 107 -10.73 -17.14 -12.64
N GLY A 108 -9.68 -16.34 -12.49
CA GLY A 108 -8.48 -16.39 -13.32
C GLY A 108 -7.23 -16.65 -12.49
N THR A 109 -6.36 -17.54 -12.97
CA THR A 109 -5.05 -17.81 -12.35
C THR A 109 -3.93 -17.68 -13.37
N VAL A 110 -2.97 -16.81 -13.12
CA VAL A 110 -1.71 -16.70 -13.88
C VAL A 110 -0.55 -17.20 -13.02
N THR A 111 0.32 -18.03 -13.60
CA THR A 111 1.58 -18.45 -12.96
C THR A 111 2.76 -18.14 -13.86
N VAL A 112 3.68 -17.30 -13.38
CA VAL A 112 4.95 -16.97 -14.04
C VAL A 112 6.08 -17.61 -13.26
N SER A 113 6.77 -18.57 -13.86
CA SER A 113 7.77 -19.37 -13.13
C SER A 113 8.92 -19.92 -13.96
N ARG A 114 9.96 -20.42 -13.31
CA ARG A 114 11.09 -21.11 -13.97
C ARG A 114 11.67 -20.29 -15.12
N GLY A 115 11.94 -19.01 -14.86
CA GLY A 115 12.49 -18.06 -15.82
C GLY A 115 11.51 -17.57 -16.89
N GLY A 116 10.21 -17.84 -16.78
CA GLY A 116 9.20 -17.22 -17.65
C GLY A 116 9.03 -15.73 -17.35
N SER A 117 8.60 -14.95 -18.35
CA SER A 117 8.37 -13.51 -18.24
C SER A 117 7.02 -13.07 -18.81
N TRP A 118 6.42 -12.06 -18.18
CA TRP A 118 5.27 -11.33 -18.72
C TRP A 118 5.53 -9.82 -18.64
N ASN A 119 5.56 -9.17 -19.80
CA ASN A 119 5.69 -7.73 -19.94
C ASN A 119 4.39 -7.15 -20.49
N ALA A 120 3.82 -6.16 -19.80
CA ALA A 120 2.64 -5.43 -20.24
C ALA A 120 2.97 -3.95 -20.44
N ASP A 121 2.79 -3.42 -21.64
CA ASP A 121 3.02 -2.00 -21.96
C ASP A 121 2.11 -1.05 -21.16
N GLY A 122 0.99 -1.57 -20.65
CA GLY A 122 0.04 -0.90 -19.79
C GLY A 122 -0.02 -1.53 -18.40
N ALA A 123 -1.16 -1.32 -17.74
CA ALA A 123 -1.45 -1.85 -16.42
C ALA A 123 -1.78 -3.36 -16.41
N ILE A 124 -1.51 -4.00 -15.28
CA ILE A 124 -1.98 -5.36 -14.99
C ILE A 124 -2.97 -5.29 -13.82
N TYR A 125 -4.15 -5.87 -14.02
CA TYR A 125 -5.23 -5.93 -13.03
C TYR A 125 -5.44 -7.37 -12.57
N VAL A 126 -5.32 -7.60 -11.26
CA VAL A 126 -5.54 -8.90 -10.62
C VAL A 126 -6.76 -8.82 -9.72
N GLY A 127 -7.82 -9.54 -10.07
CA GLY A 127 -9.13 -9.42 -9.43
C GLY A 127 -9.81 -8.14 -9.88
N VAL A 128 -10.32 -8.13 -11.12
CA VAL A 128 -10.96 -6.93 -11.71
C VAL A 128 -12.33 -6.72 -11.07
N TYR A 129 -13.27 -7.63 -11.32
CA TYR A 129 -14.56 -7.72 -10.62
C TYR A 129 -14.83 -9.15 -10.11
N GLY A 130 -13.94 -10.10 -10.41
CA GLY A 130 -14.00 -11.50 -9.96
C GLY A 130 -12.83 -11.87 -9.04
N GLU A 131 -12.45 -13.15 -9.06
CA GLU A 131 -11.28 -13.68 -8.33
C GLU A 131 -10.08 -13.76 -9.29
N GLY A 132 -9.05 -12.97 -9.02
CA GLY A 132 -7.79 -13.02 -9.77
C GLY A 132 -6.63 -13.49 -8.90
N THR A 133 -5.82 -14.39 -9.43
CA THR A 133 -4.58 -14.84 -8.78
C THR A 133 -3.39 -14.71 -9.72
N LEU A 134 -2.30 -14.09 -9.26
CA LEU A 134 -1.00 -14.10 -9.93
C LEU A 134 0.08 -14.68 -9.03
N ASN A 135 0.75 -15.74 -9.50
CA ASN A 135 1.89 -16.36 -8.81
C ASN A 135 3.18 -16.13 -9.60
N VAL A 136 4.12 -15.38 -9.03
CA VAL A 136 5.47 -15.19 -9.58
C VAL A 136 6.45 -15.96 -8.72
N SER A 137 7.09 -16.99 -9.26
CA SER A 137 7.93 -17.89 -8.47
C SER A 137 9.13 -18.45 -9.22
N SER A 138 10.09 -19.02 -8.50
CA SER A 138 11.22 -19.76 -9.12
C SER A 138 11.94 -18.98 -10.23
N GLY A 139 12.19 -17.69 -10.02
CA GLY A 139 12.86 -16.82 -10.99
C GLY A 139 11.96 -16.29 -12.11
N GLY A 140 10.63 -16.31 -11.94
CA GLY A 140 9.70 -15.63 -12.84
C GLY A 140 9.83 -14.10 -12.79
N PHE A 141 9.50 -13.43 -13.88
CA PHE A 141 9.56 -11.97 -14.01
C PHE A 141 8.23 -11.42 -14.54
N VAL A 142 7.66 -10.44 -13.85
CA VAL A 142 6.48 -9.71 -14.32
C VAL A 142 6.79 -8.22 -14.31
N GLU A 143 6.45 -7.53 -15.39
CA GLU A 143 6.58 -6.09 -15.53
C GLU A 143 5.31 -5.49 -16.13
N SER A 144 4.75 -4.48 -15.46
CA SER A 144 3.80 -3.55 -16.07
C SER A 144 4.50 -2.21 -16.26
N TYR A 145 4.34 -1.57 -17.41
CA TYR A 145 4.91 -0.24 -17.65
C TYR A 145 4.05 0.90 -17.06
N GLN A 146 2.84 0.58 -16.59
CA GLN A 146 1.96 1.45 -15.81
C GLN A 146 1.64 0.78 -14.45
N ASP A 147 0.55 1.22 -13.82
CA ASP A 147 0.04 0.69 -12.55
C ASP A 147 -0.07 -0.84 -12.52
N PHE A 148 0.25 -1.40 -11.37
CA PHE A 148 -0.07 -2.78 -11.03
C PHE A 148 -1.18 -2.80 -9.98
N VAL A 149 -2.35 -3.33 -10.31
CA VAL A 149 -3.57 -3.17 -9.50
C VAL A 149 -4.09 -4.51 -9.00
N ILE A 150 -4.36 -4.60 -7.70
CA ILE A 150 -4.82 -5.82 -7.02
C ILE A 150 -6.15 -5.52 -6.29
N GLY A 151 -7.23 -6.21 -6.66
CA GLY A 151 -8.57 -6.00 -6.11
C GLY A 151 -9.19 -4.68 -6.57
N TYR A 152 -9.44 -4.56 -7.88
CA TYR A 152 -9.81 -3.30 -8.55
C TYR A 152 -11.27 -2.87 -8.35
N GLY A 153 -12.21 -3.81 -8.36
CA GLY A 153 -13.65 -3.55 -8.34
C GLY A 153 -14.31 -3.90 -7.01
N GLU A 154 -15.51 -3.39 -6.77
CA GLU A 154 -16.31 -3.76 -5.59
C GLU A 154 -16.52 -5.28 -5.56
N VAL A 155 -16.38 -5.90 -4.38
CA VAL A 155 -16.54 -7.36 -4.16
C VAL A 155 -15.49 -8.22 -4.88
N SER A 156 -14.54 -7.63 -5.62
CA SER A 156 -13.45 -8.38 -6.25
C SER A 156 -12.42 -8.87 -5.22
N THR A 157 -11.74 -9.97 -5.55
CA THR A 157 -10.60 -10.47 -4.78
C THR A 157 -9.40 -10.64 -5.69
N GLY A 158 -8.35 -9.86 -5.43
CA GLY A 158 -7.05 -9.98 -6.10
C GLY A 158 -6.01 -10.56 -5.14
N THR A 159 -5.29 -11.60 -5.56
CA THR A 159 -4.16 -12.15 -4.80
C THR A 159 -2.91 -12.26 -5.66
N VAL A 160 -1.82 -11.66 -5.20
CA VAL A 160 -0.52 -11.77 -5.84
C VAL A 160 0.50 -12.33 -4.86
N THR A 161 1.27 -13.32 -5.32
CA THR A 161 2.39 -13.87 -4.56
C THR A 161 3.66 -13.84 -5.39
N VAL A 162 4.66 -13.09 -4.91
CA VAL A 162 6.02 -13.05 -5.48
C VAL A 162 6.93 -13.78 -4.51
N SER A 163 7.37 -14.98 -4.87
CA SER A 163 8.07 -15.88 -3.94
C SER A 163 9.33 -16.52 -4.52
N GLY A 164 10.34 -16.71 -3.67
CA GLY A 164 11.56 -17.40 -4.04
C GLY A 164 12.60 -16.47 -4.69
N LYS A 165 13.87 -16.80 -4.45
CA LYS A 165 15.01 -16.04 -4.96
C LYS A 165 14.93 -15.80 -6.47
N GLY A 166 15.07 -14.54 -6.86
CA GLY A 166 15.11 -14.10 -8.25
C GLY A 166 13.75 -13.86 -8.88
N SER A 167 12.64 -14.18 -8.19
CA SER A 167 11.30 -13.84 -8.64
C SER A 167 11.06 -12.34 -8.46
N ARG A 168 10.53 -11.69 -9.50
CA ARG A 168 10.40 -10.22 -9.56
C ARG A 168 9.07 -9.77 -10.11
N LEU A 169 8.51 -8.74 -9.50
CA LEU A 169 7.42 -7.94 -10.05
C LEU A 169 7.85 -6.47 -10.06
N ILE A 170 7.76 -5.83 -11.22
CA ILE A 170 8.10 -4.43 -11.44
C ILE A 170 6.84 -3.71 -11.94
N ALA A 171 6.46 -2.62 -11.29
CA ALA A 171 5.48 -1.68 -11.82
C ALA A 171 6.20 -0.39 -12.24
N GLY A 172 5.93 0.06 -13.46
CA GLY A 172 6.49 1.29 -14.03
C GLY A 172 5.85 2.57 -13.48
N ASP A 173 4.81 2.42 -12.67
CA ASP A 173 4.11 3.49 -11.96
C ASP A 173 3.76 2.99 -10.54
N ASP A 174 2.49 3.07 -10.12
CA ASP A 174 2.04 2.67 -8.79
C ASP A 174 1.85 1.13 -8.63
N VAL A 175 2.00 0.63 -7.40
CA VAL A 175 1.39 -0.64 -6.97
C VAL A 175 0.20 -0.35 -6.07
N LEU A 176 -1.01 -0.70 -6.52
CA LEU A 176 -2.27 -0.45 -5.83
C LEU A 176 -2.85 -1.75 -5.27
N VAL A 177 -3.05 -1.82 -3.95
CA VAL A 177 -3.56 -3.01 -3.25
C VAL A 177 -4.86 -2.68 -2.52
N GLY A 178 -5.97 -3.27 -2.97
CA GLY A 178 -7.31 -2.95 -2.49
C GLY A 178 -7.86 -1.65 -3.08
N SER A 179 -7.99 -1.58 -4.41
CA SER A 179 -8.42 -0.40 -5.18
C SER A 179 -9.95 -0.22 -5.29
N ARG A 180 -10.73 -1.01 -4.54
CA ARG A 180 -12.19 -0.95 -4.19
C ARG A 180 -12.68 -2.34 -3.74
N GLY A 181 -11.92 -3.40 -4.05
CA GLY A 181 -12.13 -4.75 -3.56
C GLY A 181 -11.08 -5.16 -2.52
N GLU A 182 -10.97 -6.47 -2.31
CA GLU A 182 -9.95 -7.07 -1.46
C GLU A 182 -8.68 -7.33 -2.28
N GLY A 183 -7.57 -6.69 -1.91
CA GLY A 183 -6.27 -6.90 -2.52
C GLY A 183 -5.28 -7.50 -1.54
N THR A 184 -4.59 -8.57 -1.95
CA THR A 184 -3.50 -9.18 -1.18
C THR A 184 -2.22 -9.27 -1.99
N LEU A 185 -1.12 -8.74 -1.48
CA LEU A 185 0.23 -8.90 -2.02
C LEU A 185 1.15 -9.59 -1.01
N ASN A 186 1.71 -10.73 -1.40
CA ASN A 186 2.67 -11.49 -0.61
C ASN A 186 4.04 -11.47 -1.30
N VAL A 187 5.05 -10.93 -0.61
CA VAL A 187 6.46 -10.93 -1.04
C VAL A 187 7.25 -11.83 -0.11
N LEU A 188 7.56 -13.04 -0.58
CA LEU A 188 7.98 -14.15 0.28
C LEU A 188 9.32 -14.75 -0.16
N ASP A 189 10.05 -15.32 0.79
CA ASP A 189 11.20 -16.22 0.55
C ASP A 189 12.23 -15.71 -0.49
N GLY A 190 12.56 -14.42 -0.47
CA GLY A 190 13.51 -13.80 -1.41
C GLY A 190 12.89 -13.24 -2.70
N GLY A 191 11.56 -13.08 -2.72
CA GLY A 191 10.84 -12.34 -3.77
C GLY A 191 11.13 -10.85 -3.73
N TYR A 192 10.99 -10.18 -4.86
CA TYR A 192 11.29 -8.76 -5.01
C TYR A 192 10.14 -8.04 -5.74
N VAL A 193 9.62 -6.98 -5.13
CA VAL A 193 8.63 -6.08 -5.73
C VAL A 193 9.18 -4.66 -5.75
N TYR A 194 9.00 -3.98 -6.87
CA TYR A 194 9.37 -2.58 -7.04
C TYR A 194 8.22 -1.82 -7.72
N ALA A 195 7.78 -0.72 -7.12
CA ALA A 195 6.97 0.31 -7.74
C ALA A 195 7.88 1.47 -8.12
N ALA A 196 7.74 2.01 -9.34
CA ALA A 196 8.53 3.16 -9.76
C ALA A 196 8.07 4.46 -9.09
N ASP A 197 6.80 4.52 -8.69
CA ASP A 197 6.21 5.63 -7.92
C ASP A 197 5.74 5.09 -6.54
N ASP A 198 4.44 5.17 -6.23
CA ASP A 198 3.93 4.81 -4.91
C ASP A 198 3.61 3.32 -4.74
N VAL A 199 3.61 2.88 -3.48
CA VAL A 199 2.84 1.69 -3.07
C VAL A 199 1.66 2.13 -2.21
N ARG A 200 0.44 1.85 -2.65
CA ARG A 200 -0.80 2.27 -1.98
C ARG A 200 -1.62 1.06 -1.54
N ILE A 201 -1.95 0.99 -0.24
CA ILE A 201 -2.60 -0.15 0.41
C ILE A 201 -3.90 0.32 1.05
N GLY A 202 -5.03 -0.31 0.74
CA GLY A 202 -6.35 0.24 1.05
C GLY A 202 -6.57 1.54 0.28
N ASP A 203 -6.33 1.48 -1.04
CA ASP A 203 -6.17 2.65 -1.90
C ASP A 203 -7.46 3.46 -2.08
N ALA A 204 -8.62 2.80 -2.22
CA ALA A 204 -9.89 3.45 -2.51
C ALA A 204 -10.99 3.11 -1.49
N ASP A 205 -12.04 3.95 -1.45
CA ASP A 205 -13.22 3.73 -0.61
C ASP A 205 -13.79 2.32 -0.79
N GLY A 206 -14.02 1.62 0.32
CA GLY A 206 -14.55 0.25 0.34
C GLY A 206 -13.53 -0.84 0.01
N GLY A 207 -12.31 -0.49 -0.39
CA GLY A 207 -11.22 -1.43 -0.65
C GLY A 207 -10.49 -1.83 0.63
N THR A 208 -10.06 -3.09 0.72
CA THR A 208 -9.18 -3.57 1.80
C THR A 208 -7.89 -4.08 1.20
N GLY A 209 -6.77 -3.49 1.61
CA GLY A 209 -5.44 -3.87 1.13
C GLY A 209 -4.63 -4.57 2.21
N THR A 210 -4.03 -5.71 1.90
CA THR A 210 -3.06 -6.38 2.76
C THR A 210 -1.78 -6.68 2.02
N VAL A 211 -0.65 -6.24 2.56
CA VAL A 211 0.68 -6.54 2.06
C VAL A 211 1.48 -7.27 3.13
N THR A 212 2.15 -8.35 2.74
CA THR A 212 3.06 -9.10 3.61
C THR A 212 4.41 -9.23 2.94
N VAL A 213 5.47 -8.74 3.60
CA VAL A 213 6.86 -8.94 3.19
C VAL A 213 7.54 -9.80 4.24
N SER A 214 7.87 -11.03 3.86
CA SER A 214 8.32 -12.05 4.80
C SER A 214 9.45 -12.89 4.27
N GLY A 215 10.40 -13.23 5.15
CA GLY A 215 11.52 -14.09 4.82
C GLY A 215 12.76 -13.30 4.39
N LYS A 216 13.92 -13.94 4.60
CA LYS A 216 15.21 -13.36 4.27
C LYS A 216 15.29 -12.95 2.80
N ASP A 217 15.81 -11.75 2.58
CA ASP A 217 16.04 -11.14 1.27
C ASP A 217 14.74 -10.80 0.49
N SER A 218 13.55 -10.97 1.08
CA SER A 218 12.29 -10.49 0.51
C SER A 218 12.21 -8.97 0.60
N GLN A 219 11.87 -8.31 -0.51
CA GLN A 219 11.93 -6.85 -0.62
C GLN A 219 10.71 -6.26 -1.31
N LEU A 220 10.18 -5.19 -0.72
CA LEU A 220 9.23 -4.27 -1.34
C LEU A 220 9.83 -2.87 -1.32
N ILE A 221 9.98 -2.27 -2.50
CA ILE A 221 10.56 -0.94 -2.66
C ILE A 221 9.57 -0.05 -3.41
N ALA A 222 9.29 1.14 -2.89
CA ALA A 222 8.58 2.21 -3.59
C ALA A 222 9.59 3.29 -4.00
N GLY A 223 9.48 3.77 -5.24
CA GLY A 223 10.31 4.85 -5.76
C GLY A 223 9.93 6.24 -5.21
N ASP A 224 8.73 6.36 -4.64
CA ASP A 224 8.31 7.52 -3.85
C ASP A 224 7.70 7.05 -2.51
N ASP A 225 6.40 7.25 -2.27
CA ASP A 225 5.78 7.03 -0.98
C ASP A 225 5.24 5.60 -0.79
N ILE A 226 5.18 5.16 0.48
CA ILE A 226 4.34 4.02 0.89
C ILE A 226 3.16 4.56 1.70
N ILE A 227 1.94 4.28 1.23
CA ILE A 227 0.71 4.78 1.82
C ILE A 227 -0.14 3.60 2.29
N VAL A 228 -0.29 3.46 3.61
CA VAL A 228 -1.04 2.37 4.26
C VAL A 228 -2.35 2.90 4.83
N GLY A 229 -3.46 2.39 4.33
CA GLY A 229 -4.79 2.93 4.61
C GLY A 229 -4.93 4.31 3.98
N ARG A 230 -4.99 4.38 2.65
CA ARG A 230 -5.10 5.67 1.93
C ARG A 230 -6.47 6.27 2.14
N ASN A 231 -7.51 5.63 1.58
CA ASN A 231 -8.91 6.05 1.71
C ASN A 231 -9.75 5.04 2.51
N SER A 232 -9.22 3.84 2.78
CA SER A 232 -9.91 2.80 3.53
C SER A 232 -8.93 2.01 4.42
N GLU A 233 -9.17 0.72 4.66
CA GLU A 233 -8.33 -0.12 5.52
C GLU A 233 -7.12 -0.67 4.75
N GLY A 234 -5.92 -0.38 5.25
CA GLY A 234 -4.68 -0.92 4.73
C GLY A 234 -3.83 -1.56 5.83
N THR A 235 -3.24 -2.71 5.52
CA THR A 235 -2.34 -3.43 6.43
C THR A 235 -1.03 -3.76 5.73
N LEU A 236 0.10 -3.43 6.36
CA LEU A 236 1.44 -3.85 5.94
C LEU A 236 2.13 -4.65 7.06
N ASN A 237 2.51 -5.89 6.76
CA ASN A 237 3.24 -6.77 7.67
C ASN A 237 4.65 -7.00 7.14
N VAL A 238 5.67 -6.63 7.92
CA VAL A 238 7.08 -6.88 7.62
C VAL A 238 7.65 -7.82 8.68
N ARG A 239 7.98 -9.04 8.30
CA ARG A 239 8.37 -10.08 9.27
C ARG A 239 9.45 -11.02 8.78
N ASP A 240 10.00 -11.80 9.69
CA ASP A 240 10.92 -12.90 9.39
C ASP A 240 12.13 -12.50 8.50
N GLY A 241 12.65 -11.27 8.68
CA GLY A 241 13.78 -10.74 7.90
C GLY A 241 13.41 -10.06 6.57
N GLY A 242 12.12 -9.72 6.37
CA GLY A 242 11.66 -8.92 5.24
C GLY A 242 12.14 -7.47 5.31
N TYR A 243 12.29 -6.84 4.14
CA TYR A 243 12.76 -5.47 4.00
C TYR A 243 11.79 -4.63 3.17
N VAL A 244 11.38 -3.49 3.72
CA VAL A 244 10.52 -2.52 3.05
C VAL A 244 11.19 -1.16 3.04
N ARG A 245 11.17 -0.48 1.89
CA ARG A 245 11.67 0.88 1.75
C ARG A 245 10.73 1.75 0.90
N ALA A 246 10.43 2.93 1.41
CA ALA A 246 10.00 4.08 0.61
C ALA A 246 11.23 4.95 0.34
N ASP A 247 11.40 5.44 -0.90
CA ASP A 247 12.39 6.46 -1.18
C ASP A 247 11.93 7.85 -0.71
N GLY A 248 10.61 8.08 -0.61
CA GLY A 248 9.98 9.21 0.08
C GLY A 248 9.47 8.85 1.47
N ASN A 249 8.21 9.16 1.74
CA ASN A 249 7.56 9.04 3.05
C ASN A 249 6.84 7.71 3.25
N VAL A 250 6.53 7.41 4.52
CA VAL A 250 5.57 6.37 4.88
C VAL A 250 4.39 6.98 5.63
N TYR A 251 3.19 6.84 5.08
CA TYR A 251 1.94 7.31 5.69
C TYR A 251 1.07 6.16 6.19
N MET A 252 0.48 6.31 7.38
CA MET A 252 -0.51 5.40 7.94
C MET A 252 -1.78 6.18 8.30
N GLY A 253 -2.93 5.76 7.77
CA GLY A 253 -4.20 6.50 7.92
C GLY A 253 -4.11 7.84 7.20
N ALA A 254 -3.95 7.79 5.87
CA ALA A 254 -3.57 8.94 5.06
C ALA A 254 -4.67 10.00 5.00
N TYR A 255 -5.93 9.61 4.82
CA TYR A 255 -7.09 10.51 4.74
C TYR A 255 -8.10 10.30 5.87
N SER A 256 -9.01 11.25 6.06
CA SER A 256 -10.07 11.18 7.08
C SER A 256 -10.91 9.92 6.94
N GLY A 257 -11.10 9.18 8.02
CA GLY A 257 -11.88 7.93 8.05
C GLY A 257 -11.16 6.69 7.52
N SER A 258 -9.91 6.82 7.08
CA SER A 258 -9.05 5.69 6.71
C SER A 258 -8.28 5.15 7.93
N THR A 259 -7.91 3.86 7.87
CA THR A 259 -7.13 3.19 8.91
C THR A 259 -5.92 2.50 8.29
N GLY A 260 -4.73 2.89 8.72
CA GLY A 260 -3.47 2.28 8.31
C GLY A 260 -2.80 1.53 9.45
N THR A 261 -2.50 0.25 9.27
CA THR A 261 -1.77 -0.55 10.25
C THR A 261 -0.48 -1.11 9.66
N VAL A 262 0.64 -0.81 10.31
CA VAL A 262 1.95 -1.36 9.97
C VAL A 262 2.48 -2.17 11.16
N THR A 263 2.92 -3.39 10.89
CA THR A 263 3.63 -4.22 11.88
C THR A 263 4.99 -4.64 11.33
N VAL A 264 6.06 -4.27 12.03
CA VAL A 264 7.43 -4.69 11.75
C VAL A 264 7.91 -5.56 12.90
N SER A 265 8.04 -6.87 12.66
CA SER A 265 8.32 -7.83 13.71
C SER A 265 9.38 -8.86 13.36
N GLY A 266 10.10 -9.33 14.38
CA GLY A 266 11.13 -10.35 14.21
C GLY A 266 12.48 -9.79 13.81
N LYS A 267 13.51 -10.58 14.10
CA LYS A 267 14.91 -10.24 13.83
C LYS A 267 15.14 -9.90 12.36
N ASP A 268 15.88 -8.83 12.14
CA ASP A 268 16.33 -8.33 10.82
C ASP A 268 15.20 -7.81 9.91
N SER A 269 13.94 -7.82 10.36
CA SER A 269 12.82 -7.18 9.67
C SER A 269 12.93 -5.66 9.73
N ARG A 270 12.73 -4.99 8.60
CA ARG A 270 13.04 -3.56 8.46
C ARG A 270 12.01 -2.79 7.63
N LEU A 271 11.64 -1.61 8.12
CA LEU A 271 10.97 -0.57 7.36
C LEU A 271 11.82 0.70 7.37
N VAL A 272 12.07 1.28 6.20
CA VAL A 272 12.83 2.53 6.06
C VAL A 272 12.03 3.52 5.22
N ALA A 273 11.90 4.76 5.69
CA ALA A 273 11.44 5.90 4.90
C ALA A 273 12.64 6.78 4.55
N GLY A 274 12.73 7.23 3.30
CA GLY A 274 13.76 8.17 2.86
C GLY A 274 13.52 9.62 3.32
N ASP A 275 12.29 9.92 3.74
CA ASP A 275 11.90 11.16 4.40
C ASP A 275 11.17 10.84 5.73
N ASP A 276 9.90 11.24 5.87
CA ASP A 276 9.15 11.14 7.12
C ASP A 276 8.43 9.80 7.29
N ILE A 277 8.20 9.42 8.54
CA ILE A 277 7.15 8.46 8.90
C ILE A 277 6.01 9.20 9.60
N THR A 278 4.80 9.15 9.03
CA THR A 278 3.59 9.72 9.62
C THR A 278 2.61 8.63 10.02
N VAL A 279 2.34 8.53 11.32
CA VAL A 279 1.36 7.62 11.92
C VAL A 279 0.11 8.39 12.32
N GLY A 280 -0.99 8.22 11.58
CA GLY A 280 -2.20 9.02 11.73
C GLY A 280 -2.00 10.38 11.07
N ASN A 281 -2.18 10.45 9.75
CA ASN A 281 -2.02 11.70 9.00
C ASN A 281 -3.27 12.58 9.15
N TYR A 282 -4.35 12.21 8.45
CA TYR A 282 -5.71 12.74 8.66
C TYR A 282 -6.67 11.68 9.22
N GLY A 283 -6.29 10.40 9.19
CA GLY A 283 -7.06 9.27 9.70
C GLY A 283 -6.43 8.62 10.93
N GLU A 284 -6.66 7.34 11.08
CA GLU A 284 -6.12 6.53 12.18
C GLU A 284 -4.90 5.72 11.70
N GLY A 285 -3.76 5.90 12.34
CA GLY A 285 -2.54 5.16 12.05
C GLY A 285 -2.07 4.35 13.25
N THR A 286 -1.60 3.13 12.99
CA THR A 286 -0.97 2.26 13.98
C THR A 286 0.36 1.72 13.44
N LEU A 287 1.43 1.90 14.21
CA LEU A 287 2.74 1.29 13.96
C LEU A 287 3.15 0.40 15.14
N ASN A 288 3.37 -0.88 14.87
CA ASN A 288 3.88 -1.85 15.84
C ASN A 288 5.30 -2.28 15.45
N VAL A 289 6.29 -1.99 16.30
CA VAL A 289 7.67 -2.44 16.14
C VAL A 289 7.99 -3.45 17.24
N LEU A 290 8.00 -4.74 16.87
CA LEU A 290 7.91 -5.84 17.81
C LEU A 290 9.07 -6.83 17.66
N ASP A 291 9.42 -7.52 18.74
CA ASP A 291 10.27 -8.73 18.73
C ASP A 291 11.55 -8.64 17.87
N GLY A 292 12.26 -7.51 17.90
CA GLY A 292 13.50 -7.29 17.17
C GLY A 292 13.35 -6.61 15.80
N GLY A 293 12.16 -6.10 15.49
CA GLY A 293 11.91 -5.27 14.31
C GLY A 293 12.63 -3.92 14.36
N TYR A 294 12.95 -3.36 13.19
CA TYR A 294 13.65 -2.08 13.06
C TYR A 294 12.91 -1.14 12.10
N VAL A 295 12.63 0.08 12.56
CA VAL A 295 12.00 1.13 11.76
C VAL A 295 12.86 2.39 11.80
N HIS A 296 13.03 3.02 10.65
CA HIS A 296 13.81 4.24 10.50
C HIS A 296 13.14 5.23 9.55
N ALA A 297 13.00 6.47 10.00
CA ALA A 297 12.79 7.63 9.14
C ALA A 297 14.13 8.35 9.00
N ASP A 298 14.51 8.75 7.78
CA ASP A 298 15.70 9.56 7.56
C ASP A 298 15.49 11.01 8.05
N ASP A 299 14.24 11.47 8.17
CA ASP A 299 13.85 12.78 8.74
C ASP A 299 12.95 12.63 9.99
N ASP A 300 11.73 13.19 10.00
CA ASP A 300 10.88 13.26 11.19
C ASP A 300 9.96 12.03 11.35
N VAL A 301 9.51 11.80 12.59
CA VAL A 301 8.42 10.87 12.91
C VAL A 301 7.24 11.61 13.54
N TYR A 302 6.09 11.59 12.88
CA TYR A 302 4.85 12.24 13.31
C TYR A 302 3.83 11.23 13.83
N LEU A 303 3.21 11.50 14.99
CA LEU A 303 2.06 10.76 15.51
C LEU A 303 0.89 11.72 15.71
N GLY A 304 -0.22 11.50 14.99
CA GLY A 304 -1.38 12.40 14.99
C GLY A 304 -1.02 13.75 14.35
N ARG A 305 -0.76 13.75 13.04
CA ARG A 305 -0.22 14.91 12.31
C ARG A 305 -1.23 16.05 12.21
N PHE A 306 -2.46 15.78 11.78
CA PHE A 306 -3.47 16.82 11.60
C PHE A 306 -4.61 16.72 12.62
N SER A 307 -5.42 17.79 12.72
CA SER A 307 -6.58 17.81 13.61
C SER A 307 -7.56 16.68 13.28
N GLY A 308 -8.02 15.96 14.31
CA GLY A 308 -8.93 14.81 14.17
C GLY A 308 -8.25 13.49 13.80
N SER A 309 -6.93 13.48 13.58
CA SER A 309 -6.15 12.24 13.36
C SER A 309 -5.69 11.62 14.68
N THR A 310 -5.50 10.30 14.67
CA THR A 310 -4.97 9.55 15.80
C THR A 310 -3.80 8.69 15.34
N GLY A 311 -2.65 8.84 15.98
CA GLY A 311 -1.44 8.08 15.72
C GLY A 311 -1.00 7.27 16.94
N THR A 312 -0.92 5.95 16.81
CA THR A 312 -0.44 5.07 17.87
C THR A 312 0.80 4.31 17.43
N VAL A 313 1.89 4.44 18.20
CA VAL A 313 3.13 3.69 18.00
C VAL A 313 3.40 2.83 19.23
N THR A 314 3.70 1.55 19.02
CA THR A 314 4.19 0.65 20.06
C THR A 314 5.53 0.08 19.64
N VAL A 315 6.57 0.30 20.44
CA VAL A 315 7.89 -0.30 20.29
C VAL A 315 8.11 -1.24 21.47
N SER A 316 8.08 -2.54 21.23
CA SER A 316 8.15 -3.52 22.30
C SER A 316 8.96 -4.77 22.00
N GLY A 317 9.57 -5.32 23.03
CA GLY A 317 10.42 -6.50 22.94
C GLY A 317 11.89 -6.15 22.74
N LYS A 318 12.75 -7.10 23.09
CA LYS A 318 14.20 -6.96 23.00
C LYS A 318 14.61 -6.65 21.56
N ASP A 319 15.53 -5.69 21.43
CA ASP A 319 16.14 -5.26 20.16
C ASP A 319 15.16 -4.59 19.17
N SER A 320 13.89 -4.39 19.53
CA SER A 320 12.93 -3.60 18.76
C SER A 320 13.30 -2.12 18.77
N ARG A 321 13.36 -1.49 17.59
CA ARG A 321 13.92 -0.14 17.43
C ARG A 321 13.11 0.74 16.50
N LEU A 322 12.81 1.96 16.94
CA LEU A 322 12.34 3.06 16.10
C LEU A 322 13.35 4.22 16.16
N VAL A 323 13.76 4.72 15.01
CA VAL A 323 14.71 5.84 14.91
C VAL A 323 14.14 6.93 14.00
N ALA A 324 14.01 8.15 14.52
CA ALA A 324 13.81 9.38 13.74
C ALA A 324 15.17 10.04 13.50
N GLY A 325 15.47 10.39 12.25
CA GLY A 325 16.70 11.07 11.84
C GLY A 325 16.75 12.56 12.18
N ASP A 326 15.59 13.17 12.44
CA ASP A 326 15.46 14.49 13.08
C ASP A 326 14.57 14.36 14.33
N ARG A 327 13.33 14.86 14.31
CA ARG A 327 12.47 14.96 15.49
C ARG A 327 11.46 13.84 15.58
N MET A 328 11.00 13.62 16.81
CA MET A 328 9.82 12.82 17.10
C MET A 328 8.71 13.68 17.67
N LEU A 329 7.58 13.75 16.97
CA LEU A 329 6.45 14.60 17.29
C LEU A 329 5.24 13.75 17.69
N VAL A 330 4.90 13.74 18.97
CA VAL A 330 3.81 12.96 19.54
C VAL A 330 2.63 13.86 19.88
N GLY A 331 1.57 13.78 19.09
CA GLY A 331 0.44 14.70 19.14
C GLY A 331 0.83 16.03 18.52
N TYR A 332 0.96 16.06 17.18
CA TYR A 332 1.38 17.26 16.46
C TYR A 332 0.24 18.28 16.35
N TYR A 333 -0.83 17.97 15.62
CA TYR A 333 -2.11 18.71 15.69
C TYR A 333 -3.31 17.80 16.02
N GLY A 334 -3.09 16.48 16.11
CA GLY A 334 -4.07 15.48 16.50
C GLY A 334 -3.71 14.80 17.82
N GLU A 335 -4.13 13.54 17.96
CA GLU A 335 -3.82 12.70 19.12
C GLU A 335 -2.66 11.76 18.79
N GLY A 336 -1.59 11.79 19.59
CA GLY A 336 -0.44 10.91 19.44
C GLY A 336 -0.19 10.08 20.70
N SER A 337 0.08 8.78 20.53
CA SER A 337 0.47 7.88 21.61
C SER A 337 1.70 7.06 21.25
N LEU A 338 2.77 7.20 22.02
CA LEU A 338 4.00 6.42 21.88
C LEU A 338 4.19 5.53 23.12
N ASN A 339 4.27 4.22 22.90
CA ASN A 339 4.48 3.22 23.93
C ASN A 339 5.82 2.52 23.72
N VAL A 340 6.78 2.72 24.63
CA VAL A 340 8.09 2.07 24.62
C VAL A 340 8.14 1.06 25.77
N LEU A 341 8.01 -0.22 25.44
CA LEU A 341 7.65 -1.26 26.40
C LEU A 341 8.58 -2.47 26.34
N HIS A 342 8.76 -3.17 27.46
CA HIS A 342 9.41 -4.50 27.50
C HIS A 342 10.76 -4.60 26.76
N GLY A 343 11.64 -3.60 26.90
CA GLY A 343 12.97 -3.60 26.26
C GLY A 343 13.02 -2.96 24.87
N GLY A 344 11.94 -2.28 24.45
CA GLY A 344 11.91 -1.49 23.22
C GLY A 344 12.82 -0.26 23.31
N TYR A 345 13.35 0.17 22.16
CA TYR A 345 14.26 1.31 22.07
C TYR A 345 13.75 2.33 21.04
N VAL A 346 13.65 3.58 21.43
CA VAL A 346 13.27 4.69 20.56
C VAL A 346 14.32 5.79 20.63
N ARG A 347 14.67 6.35 19.48
CA ARG A 347 15.60 7.47 19.37
C ARG A 347 15.08 8.53 18.40
N ALA A 348 15.15 9.78 18.80
CA ALA A 348 15.18 10.93 17.91
C ALA A 348 16.60 11.48 17.90
N ASP A 349 17.13 11.85 16.74
CA ASP A 349 18.46 12.45 16.63
C ASP A 349 18.47 13.94 17.01
N ASP A 350 17.30 14.59 17.06
CA ASP A 350 17.05 15.93 17.61
C ASP A 350 16.07 15.87 18.80
N ASP A 351 14.97 16.63 18.75
CA ASP A 351 13.99 16.76 19.83
C ASP A 351 12.96 15.62 19.87
N VAL A 352 12.45 15.36 21.08
CA VAL A 352 11.15 14.71 21.27
C VAL A 352 10.14 15.75 21.76
N ARG A 353 9.05 15.95 21.02
CA ARG A 353 8.00 16.93 21.36
C ARG A 353 6.66 16.24 21.60
N ILE A 354 6.08 16.48 22.78
CA ILE A 354 4.84 15.83 23.22
C ILE A 354 3.77 16.89 23.42
N GLY A 355 2.69 16.85 22.63
CA GLY A 355 1.60 17.84 22.66
C GLY A 355 2.03 19.18 22.06
N GLN A 356 2.25 19.23 20.75
CA GLN A 356 2.87 20.38 20.08
C GLN A 356 1.88 21.44 19.59
N GLY A 357 0.76 21.08 18.97
CA GLY A 357 -0.12 22.02 18.29
C GLY A 357 -1.38 22.33 19.09
N PHE A 358 -2.00 23.48 18.86
CA PHE A 358 -3.21 23.88 19.58
C PHE A 358 -4.32 22.82 19.47
N GLY A 359 -4.85 22.37 20.61
CA GLY A 359 -5.90 21.34 20.70
C GLY A 359 -5.41 19.91 20.44
N SER A 360 -4.09 19.69 20.35
CA SER A 360 -3.50 18.34 20.25
C SER A 360 -3.35 17.69 21.62
N THR A 361 -3.16 16.37 21.62
CA THR A 361 -2.78 15.63 22.83
C THR A 361 -1.66 14.66 22.51
N GLY A 362 -0.54 14.80 23.22
CA GLY A 362 0.58 13.88 23.14
C GLY A 362 0.70 13.01 24.38
N THR A 363 0.83 11.70 24.21
CA THR A 363 1.07 10.76 25.31
C THR A 363 2.27 9.89 25.02
N VAL A 364 3.22 9.83 25.94
CA VAL A 364 4.39 8.95 25.85
C VAL A 364 4.47 8.11 27.11
N THR A 365 4.57 6.80 26.95
CA THR A 365 4.81 5.85 28.05
C THR A 365 6.10 5.10 27.79
N VAL A 366 7.03 5.16 28.74
CA VAL A 366 8.27 4.36 28.72
C VAL A 366 8.28 3.47 29.95
N SER A 367 8.09 2.17 29.76
CA SER A 367 7.87 1.23 30.86
C SER A 367 8.52 -0.13 30.64
N GLY A 368 9.02 -0.71 31.74
CA GLY A 368 9.68 -2.00 31.76
C GLY A 368 11.19 -1.91 31.66
N ASN A 369 11.87 -2.95 32.14
CA ASN A 369 13.32 -3.05 32.09
C ASN A 369 13.84 -2.93 30.66
N ASP A 370 14.96 -2.23 30.51
CA ASP A 370 15.66 -1.97 29.25
C ASP A 370 14.87 -1.15 28.20
N SER A 371 13.62 -0.76 28.50
CA SER A 371 12.86 0.16 27.66
C SER A 371 13.50 1.55 27.70
N ARG A 372 13.82 2.13 26.55
CA ARG A 372 14.51 3.42 26.48
C ARG A 372 13.99 4.33 25.38
N LEU A 373 13.75 5.58 25.73
CA LEU A 373 13.56 6.68 24.79
C LEU A 373 14.76 7.63 24.90
N VAL A 374 15.36 8.01 23.77
CA VAL A 374 16.49 8.94 23.71
C VAL A 374 16.14 10.10 22.80
N ALA A 375 16.22 11.32 23.32
CA ALA A 375 16.26 12.54 22.51
C ALA A 375 17.72 12.98 22.33
N GLY A 376 18.06 13.32 21.10
CA GLY A 376 19.36 13.87 20.74
C GLY A 376 19.62 15.22 21.40
N ASP A 377 18.57 16.02 21.64
CA ASP A 377 18.66 17.34 22.28
C ASP A 377 17.71 17.44 23.49
N VAL A 378 16.45 17.85 23.27
CA VAL A 378 15.50 18.16 24.36
C VAL A 378 14.29 17.23 24.31
N VAL A 379 13.76 16.89 25.49
CA VAL A 379 12.42 16.30 25.62
C VAL A 379 11.46 17.37 26.10
N PHE A 380 10.52 17.75 25.26
CA PHE A 380 9.44 18.69 25.59
C PHE A 380 8.17 17.94 25.98
N VAL A 381 7.62 18.25 27.16
CA VAL A 381 6.36 17.70 27.67
C VAL A 381 5.34 18.82 27.78
N GLY A 382 4.39 18.85 26.86
CA GLY A 382 3.46 19.97 26.65
C GLY A 382 4.18 21.16 26.00
N TYR A 383 4.37 21.11 24.67
CA TYR A 383 5.18 22.11 23.94
C TYR A 383 4.44 23.36 23.48
N PHE A 384 3.14 23.24 23.17
CA PHE A 384 2.18 24.36 23.17
C PHE A 384 0.75 23.86 23.49
N SER A 385 0.61 22.59 23.86
CA SER A 385 -0.67 21.94 24.15
C SER A 385 -0.50 20.89 25.23
N GLU A 386 -1.45 19.96 25.35
CA GLU A 386 -1.41 18.92 26.38
C GLU A 386 -0.42 17.81 26.01
N GLY A 387 0.61 17.65 26.83
CA GLY A 387 1.60 16.59 26.71
C GLY A 387 1.78 15.84 28.03
N THR A 388 1.76 14.51 27.97
CA THR A 388 2.04 13.65 29.11
C THR A 388 3.18 12.69 28.81
N LEU A 389 4.18 12.66 29.69
CA LEU A 389 5.25 11.68 29.70
C LEU A 389 5.16 10.83 30.97
N THR A 390 5.03 9.52 30.83
CA THR A 390 5.04 8.56 31.93
C THR A 390 6.27 7.66 31.85
N VAL A 391 7.07 7.64 32.91
CA VAL A 391 8.28 6.81 33.00
C VAL A 391 8.15 5.88 34.20
N ALA A 392 8.05 4.59 33.93
CA ALA A 392 7.62 3.59 34.91
C ALA A 392 8.44 2.31 34.84
N SER A 393 8.36 1.50 35.89
CA SER A 393 8.81 0.12 35.95
C SER A 393 10.23 -0.12 35.39
N GLY A 394 11.17 0.77 35.73
CA GLY A 394 12.57 0.69 35.28
C GLY A 394 12.85 1.22 33.88
N GLY A 395 11.85 1.75 33.17
CA GLY A 395 12.04 2.43 31.89
C GLY A 395 12.91 3.68 32.03
N VAL A 396 13.62 4.05 30.96
CA VAL A 396 14.56 5.17 30.95
C VAL A 396 14.22 6.15 29.84
N VAL A 397 14.15 7.43 30.17
CA VAL A 397 14.13 8.51 29.17
C VAL A 397 15.41 9.32 29.32
N GLU A 398 16.11 9.53 28.22
CA GLU A 398 17.31 10.35 28.14
C GLU A 398 17.03 11.57 27.27
N ALA A 399 17.42 12.75 27.77
CA ALA A 399 17.54 13.97 26.99
C ALA A 399 18.99 14.45 27.11
N ARG A 400 19.65 14.74 25.98
CA ARG A 400 21.05 15.19 26.00
C ARG A 400 21.21 16.49 26.78
N ASP A 401 20.30 17.45 26.53
CA ASP A 401 20.37 18.79 27.09
C ASP A 401 19.43 18.95 28.30
N SER A 402 18.12 18.87 28.10
CA SER A 402 17.16 19.02 29.20
C SER A 402 15.78 18.40 28.93
N PHE A 403 14.99 18.29 29.99
CA PHE A 403 13.55 18.08 29.95
C PHE A 403 12.85 19.42 30.18
N ILE A 404 12.04 19.87 29.24
CA ILE A 404 11.28 21.12 29.35
C ILE A 404 9.80 20.80 29.49
N ILE A 405 9.18 21.29 30.57
CA ILE A 405 7.78 21.03 30.90
C ILE A 405 6.95 22.30 30.68
N ALA A 406 5.83 22.14 29.99
CA ALA A 406 4.85 23.19 29.69
C ALA A 406 5.46 24.40 28.97
N TYR A 407 6.19 24.14 27.87
CA TYR A 407 6.70 25.17 26.98
C TYR A 407 5.54 25.85 26.25
N GLY A 408 5.61 27.17 26.05
CA GLY A 408 4.58 27.92 25.34
C GLY A 408 4.43 29.36 25.81
N ALA A 409 4.02 30.25 24.89
CA ALA A 409 3.87 31.68 25.19
C ALA A 409 2.53 32.03 25.87
N ASP A 410 1.54 31.13 25.78
CA ASP A 410 0.25 31.25 26.45
C ASP A 410 0.12 30.12 27.49
N SER A 411 -0.01 30.52 28.75
CA SER A 411 -0.01 29.60 29.89
C SER A 411 -1.27 28.74 29.98
N GLU A 412 -2.36 29.09 29.28
CA GLU A 412 -3.63 28.38 29.39
C GLU A 412 -3.66 27.06 28.59
N ASP A 413 -2.89 26.97 27.50
CA ASP A 413 -2.92 25.82 26.58
C ASP A 413 -1.71 24.89 26.76
N ALA A 414 -0.54 25.44 27.11
CA ALA A 414 0.66 24.65 27.36
C ALA A 414 0.56 23.89 28.69
N LYS A 415 0.25 22.59 28.62
CA LYS A 415 0.07 21.72 29.79
C LYS A 415 1.00 20.52 29.71
N GLY A 416 1.98 20.48 30.60
CA GLY A 416 2.98 19.41 30.64
C GLY A 416 2.83 18.56 31.90
N THR A 417 2.59 17.25 31.75
CA THR A 417 2.57 16.33 32.90
C THR A 417 3.68 15.28 32.78
N LEU A 418 4.60 15.28 33.73
CA LEU A 418 5.63 14.26 33.87
C LEU A 418 5.31 13.33 35.04
N ASN A 419 5.01 12.06 34.75
CA ASN A 419 4.74 11.03 35.74
C ASN A 419 5.98 10.14 35.95
N ILE A 420 6.42 10.01 37.21
CA ILE A 420 7.37 8.98 37.64
C ILE A 420 6.57 7.89 38.37
N GLY A 421 6.47 6.72 37.74
CA GLY A 421 5.56 5.64 38.15
C GLY A 421 4.24 5.68 37.39
N ALA A 422 3.12 5.95 38.08
CA ALA A 422 1.77 6.02 37.49
C ALA A 422 1.24 7.46 37.43
N ALA A 423 0.11 7.68 36.75
CA ALA A 423 -0.56 8.98 36.77
C ALA A 423 -1.24 9.26 38.14
N SER A 424 -1.60 10.52 38.39
CA SER A 424 -2.26 10.91 39.65
C SER A 424 -3.61 10.21 39.82
N GLY A 425 -3.85 9.64 41.01
CA GLY A 425 -5.09 8.91 41.31
C GLY A 425 -5.11 7.46 40.80
N GLU A 426 -4.15 7.04 39.98
CA GLU A 426 -3.99 5.65 39.57
C GLU A 426 -3.24 4.82 40.63
N LYS A 427 -3.24 3.50 40.44
CA LYS A 427 -2.45 2.60 41.27
C LYS A 427 -0.95 2.83 40.98
N ALA A 428 -0.19 3.13 42.03
CA ALA A 428 1.26 3.30 41.96
C ALA A 428 1.96 2.14 41.24
N GLN A 429 2.94 2.47 40.39
CA GLN A 429 3.83 1.54 39.69
C GLN A 429 5.29 1.75 40.12
N ALA A 430 6.20 0.82 39.89
CA ALA A 430 7.61 1.09 40.16
C ALA A 430 8.10 2.31 39.37
N ALA A 431 9.05 3.07 39.92
CA ALA A 431 9.58 4.25 39.25
C ALA A 431 10.36 3.88 37.98
N GLY A 432 10.38 4.79 37.01
CA GLY A 432 11.39 4.82 35.95
C GLY A 432 12.46 5.89 36.21
N PHE A 433 13.31 6.16 35.22
CA PHE A 433 14.46 7.05 35.36
C PHE A 433 14.52 8.08 34.25
N LEU A 434 14.84 9.33 34.62
CA LEU A 434 15.25 10.37 33.69
C LEU A 434 16.76 10.53 33.74
N GLN A 435 17.40 10.72 32.59
CA GLN A 435 18.85 10.85 32.47
C GLN A 435 19.23 11.99 31.53
N GLY A 436 20.34 12.65 31.85
CA GLY A 436 21.08 13.48 30.92
C GLY A 436 21.97 12.61 30.02
N ALA A 437 22.68 13.26 29.09
CA ALA A 437 23.64 12.60 28.20
C ALA A 437 24.57 11.62 28.94
N ASP A 438 24.76 10.42 28.39
CA ASP A 438 25.68 9.40 28.92
C ASP A 438 25.38 8.97 30.37
N GLY A 439 24.11 9.10 30.79
CA GLY A 439 23.68 8.74 32.15
C GLY A 439 23.98 9.81 33.20
N ALA A 440 24.26 11.05 32.77
CA ALA A 440 24.36 12.20 33.66
C ALA A 440 23.03 12.51 34.37
N ALA A 441 23.07 13.42 35.33
CA ALA A 441 21.85 13.92 35.97
C ALA A 441 20.97 14.63 34.94
N ALA A 442 19.67 14.33 34.95
CA ALA A 442 18.69 15.05 34.14
C ALA A 442 18.47 16.47 34.68
N THR A 443 18.42 17.44 33.77
CA THR A 443 17.94 18.80 34.07
C THR A 443 16.47 18.87 33.70
N ILE A 444 15.62 19.31 34.64
CA ILE A 444 14.18 19.51 34.40
C ILE A 444 13.87 21.00 34.59
N GLU A 445 13.35 21.62 33.56
CA GLU A 445 13.01 23.04 33.52
C GLU A 445 11.51 23.20 33.32
N PHE A 446 10.90 24.08 34.11
CA PHE A 446 9.53 24.51 33.91
C PHE A 446 9.53 25.83 33.18
N PHE A 447 8.66 25.96 32.19
CA PHE A 447 8.44 27.21 31.47
C PHE A 447 7.18 27.92 31.99
N ASP A 448 6.64 28.87 31.21
CA ASP A 448 5.53 29.73 31.61
C ASP A 448 4.15 29.03 31.64
N GLY A 449 4.02 27.80 31.13
CA GLY A 449 2.78 27.03 31.13
C GLY A 449 2.45 26.28 32.43
N ASP A 450 1.38 25.49 32.40
CA ASP A 450 0.96 24.64 33.53
C ASP A 450 1.73 23.31 33.51
N GLY A 451 2.87 23.30 34.21
CA GLY A 451 3.68 22.10 34.40
C GLY A 451 3.35 21.37 35.69
N THR A 452 3.21 20.05 35.61
CA THR A 452 3.02 19.15 36.75
C THR A 452 4.04 18.01 36.72
N ILE A 453 4.64 17.71 37.87
CA ILE A 453 5.36 16.45 38.10
C ILE A 453 4.58 15.61 39.11
N VAL A 454 4.31 14.36 38.75
CA VAL A 454 3.62 13.39 39.60
C VAL A 454 4.60 12.32 40.05
N PHE A 455 4.78 12.20 41.35
CA PHE A 455 5.45 11.06 41.98
C PHE A 455 4.39 10.11 42.53
N ASN A 456 3.96 9.14 41.72
CA ASN A 456 3.05 8.08 42.14
C ASN A 456 3.70 6.72 41.85
N HIS A 457 4.77 6.42 42.60
CA HIS A 457 5.54 5.20 42.42
C HIS A 457 5.63 4.33 43.68
N THR A 458 5.90 3.04 43.47
CA THR A 458 6.23 2.10 44.55
C THR A 458 7.72 2.10 44.80
N GLY A 459 8.12 2.47 46.02
CA GLY A 459 9.52 2.54 46.44
C GLY A 459 10.13 3.85 46.01
#